data_AF-K0YYN4-F1
#
_entry.id   AF-K0YYN4-F1
#
_cell.length_a   1.000
_cell.length_b   1.000
_cell.length_c   1.000
_cell.angle_alpha   90.00
_cell.angle_beta   90.00
_cell.angle_gamma   90.00
#
_symmetry.space_group_name_H-M   'P 1'
#
loop_
_entity.id
_entity.type
_entity.pdbx_description
1 polymer ?
#
loop_
_entity_poly.entity_id
_entity_poly.type
_entity_poly.pdbx_seq_one_letter_code
_entity_poly.pdbx_strand_id
1 'polypeptide(L)'
;MFDAGQGADSFIQSLPASAVVEYRQTDDTVGDARLIIESSQRWAHRSVNAALVYRNWYLGKRIAEEELKGESRAEYGLETIKKLSSGLTQLYGKGFGRQELYKLASSWLSRR
;
A
#
# COMPACT_ATOMS: atom_id res chain seq x y z
N MET A 1 1.04 -9.47 -18.41
CA MET A 1 0.96 -8.34 -17.47
C MET A 1 0.98 -8.92 -16.07
N PHE A 2 2.10 -8.80 -15.35
CA PHE A 2 2.28 -9.44 -14.04
C PHE A 2 1.42 -8.74 -13.00
N ASP A 3 0.60 -9.51 -12.28
CA ASP A 3 -0.13 -9.05 -11.10
C ASP A 3 0.87 -8.80 -9.96
N ALA A 4 1.50 -7.62 -9.99
CA ALA A 4 2.53 -7.21 -9.03
C ALA A 4 2.01 -7.13 -7.57
N GLY A 5 0.69 -7.19 -7.37
CA GLY A 5 0.04 -7.23 -6.07
C GLY A 5 0.12 -8.61 -5.40
N GLN A 6 -0.35 -9.65 -6.08
CA GLN A 6 -0.57 -10.95 -5.44
C GLN A 6 0.72 -11.78 -5.21
N GLY A 7 1.71 -11.65 -6.09
CA GLY A 7 2.93 -12.48 -6.01
C GLY A 7 3.91 -12.05 -4.92
N ALA A 8 3.94 -10.77 -4.56
CA ALA A 8 4.86 -10.22 -3.56
C ALA A 8 4.27 -10.27 -2.14
N ASP A 9 2.95 -10.13 -1.98
CA ASP A 9 2.27 -10.23 -0.69
C ASP A 9 2.34 -11.65 -0.09
N SER A 10 2.18 -12.67 -0.92
CA SER A 10 2.33 -14.09 -0.52
C SER A 10 3.78 -14.46 -0.17
N PHE A 11 4.74 -13.82 -0.83
CA PHE A 11 6.16 -13.98 -0.53
C PHE A 11 6.55 -13.33 0.79
N ILE A 12 6.11 -12.10 1.07
CA ILE A 12 6.45 -11.37 2.30
C ILE A 12 5.92 -12.07 3.56
N GLN A 13 4.73 -12.67 3.50
CA GLN A 13 4.14 -13.39 4.63
C GLN A 13 4.71 -14.80 4.86
N SER A 14 5.47 -15.34 3.90
CA SER A 14 6.12 -16.66 3.99
C SER A 14 7.61 -16.58 4.34
N LEU A 15 8.17 -15.39 4.52
CA LEU A 15 9.56 -15.23 4.94
C LEU A 15 9.74 -15.64 6.41
N PRO A 16 10.73 -16.50 6.73
CA PRO A 16 11.03 -16.83 8.11
C PRO A 16 11.51 -15.57 8.85
N ALA A 17 11.30 -15.49 10.17
CA ALA A 17 11.71 -14.34 10.97
C ALA A 17 13.21 -14.01 10.84
N SER A 18 14.05 -15.03 10.63
CA SER A 18 15.49 -14.89 10.36
C SER A 18 15.83 -14.26 9.01
N ALA A 19 14.89 -14.21 8.06
CA ALA A 19 15.07 -13.53 6.78
C ALA A 19 14.81 -12.01 6.88
N VAL A 20 14.22 -11.53 7.98
CA VAL A 20 13.78 -10.14 8.14
C VAL A 20 14.36 -9.45 9.38
N VAL A 21 14.65 -10.22 10.44
CA VAL A 21 15.35 -9.75 11.64
C VAL A 21 16.66 -10.51 11.74
N GLU A 22 17.76 -9.76 11.77
CA GLU A 22 19.11 -10.30 11.82
C GLU A 22 19.45 -10.68 13.27
N TYR A 23 19.68 -11.97 13.50
CA TYR A 23 20.16 -12.49 14.77
C TYR A 23 21.58 -13.00 14.62
N ARG A 24 22.45 -12.60 15.56
CA ARG A 24 23.82 -13.11 15.72
C ARG A 24 24.06 -13.36 17.20
N GLN A 25 24.96 -14.30 17.47
CA GLN A 25 25.40 -14.63 18.82
C GLN A 25 26.93 -14.57 18.83
N THR A 26 27.44 -13.44 19.29
CA THR A 26 28.87 -13.12 19.40
C THR A 26 29.21 -12.76 20.83
N ASP A 27 30.50 -12.52 21.11
CA ASP A 27 30.93 -12.02 22.41
C ASP A 27 30.53 -10.53 22.63
N ASP A 28 30.18 -9.80 21.56
CA ASP A 28 29.66 -8.44 21.62
C ASP A 28 28.12 -8.41 21.70
N THR A 29 27.61 -8.64 22.91
CA THR A 29 26.16 -8.64 23.19
C THR A 29 25.46 -7.31 22.85
N VAL A 30 26.17 -6.19 22.91
CA VAL A 30 25.62 -4.86 22.57
C VAL A 30 25.51 -4.71 21.06
N GLY A 31 26.53 -5.16 20.31
CA GLY A 31 26.50 -5.23 18.85
C GLY A 31 25.36 -6.11 18.34
N ASP A 32 25.18 -7.29 18.94
CA ASP A 32 24.09 -8.22 18.61
C ASP A 32 22.71 -7.59 18.87
N ALA A 33 22.51 -6.96 20.04
CA ALA A 33 21.26 -6.28 20.37
C ALA A 33 20.95 -5.12 19.40
N ARG A 34 21.96 -4.33 19.02
CA ARG A 34 21.82 -3.25 18.04
C ARG A 34 21.38 -3.79 16.69
N LEU A 35 22.01 -4.87 16.23
CA LEU A 35 21.68 -5.52 14.95
C LEU A 35 20.22 -5.96 14.89
N ILE A 36 19.72 -6.57 15.96
CA ILE A 36 18.32 -7.02 16.07
C ILE A 36 17.37 -5.81 16.01
N ILE A 37 17.67 -4.74 16.76
CA ILE A 37 16.84 -3.52 16.79
C ILE A 37 16.81 -2.86 15.41
N GLU A 38 17.96 -2.64 14.78
CA GLU A 38 18.01 -1.93 13.52
C GLU A 38 17.42 -2.75 12.36
N SER A 39 17.66 -4.06 12.33
CA SER A 39 17.06 -4.93 11.31
C SER A 39 15.54 -5.00 11.43
N SER A 40 15.01 -5.11 12.66
CA SER A 40 13.55 -5.09 12.91
C SER A 40 12.89 -3.76 12.54
N GLN A 41 13.54 -2.63 12.83
CA GLN A 41 13.07 -1.30 12.39
C GLN A 41 13.07 -1.18 10.87
N ARG A 42 14.17 -1.56 10.20
CA ARG A 42 14.27 -1.55 8.72
C ARG A 42 13.14 -2.36 8.10
N TRP A 43 12.87 -3.54 8.65
CA TRP A 43 11.77 -4.38 8.19
C TRP A 43 10.42 -3.70 8.37
N ALA A 44 10.09 -3.23 9.58
CA ALA A 44 8.83 -2.56 9.86
C ALA A 44 8.56 -1.38 8.91
N HIS A 45 9.57 -0.54 8.66
CA HIS A 45 9.45 0.57 7.71
C HIS A 45 9.15 0.08 6.29
N ARG A 46 9.84 -0.95 5.81
CA ARG A 46 9.59 -1.53 4.47
C ARG A 46 8.20 -2.14 4.37
N SER A 47 7.76 -2.89 5.38
CA SER A 47 6.44 -3.51 5.41
C SER A 47 5.32 -2.49 5.39
N VAL A 48 5.44 -1.41 6.18
CA VAL A 48 4.47 -0.30 6.17
C VAL A 48 4.44 0.37 4.79
N ASN A 49 5.61 0.68 4.22
CA ASN A 49 5.68 1.32 2.90
C ASN A 49 5.05 0.43 1.81
N ALA A 50 5.32 -0.88 1.82
CA ALA A 50 4.71 -1.83 0.90
C ALA A 50 3.18 -1.83 1.05
N ALA A 51 2.66 -1.96 2.27
CA ALA A 51 1.23 -1.94 2.54
C ALA A 51 0.56 -0.63 2.07
N LEU A 52 1.22 0.52 2.24
CA LEU A 52 0.72 1.80 1.75
C LEU A 52 0.67 1.86 0.21
N VAL A 53 1.69 1.34 -0.47
CA VAL A 53 1.73 1.23 -1.94
C VAL A 53 0.59 0.35 -2.43
N TYR A 54 0.39 -0.83 -1.83
CA TYR A 54 -0.70 -1.74 -2.21
C TYR A 54 -2.07 -1.14 -1.95
N ARG A 55 -2.30 -0.57 -0.77
CA ARG A 55 -3.54 0.15 -0.45
C ARG A 55 -3.86 1.19 -1.52
N ASN A 56 -2.88 2.03 -1.86
CA ASN A 56 -3.04 3.09 -2.85
C ASN A 56 -3.37 2.52 -4.23
N TRP A 57 -2.71 1.44 -4.64
CA TRP A 57 -2.95 0.78 -5.92
C TRP A 57 -4.34 0.13 -5.99
N TYR A 58 -4.75 -0.60 -4.95
CA TYR A 58 -6.06 -1.25 -4.89
C TYR A 58 -7.21 -0.24 -4.82
N LEU A 59 -7.03 0.87 -4.11
CA LEU A 59 -8.00 1.98 -4.12
C LEU A 59 -8.13 2.58 -5.53
N GLY A 60 -6.99 2.83 -6.21
CA GLY A 60 -6.99 3.30 -7.59
C GLY A 60 -7.70 2.35 -8.56
N LYS A 61 -7.41 1.04 -8.46
CA LYS A 61 -8.10 0.00 -9.22
C LYS A 61 -9.61 0.02 -8.99
N ARG A 62 -10.05 0.02 -7.73
CA ARG A 62 -11.48 -0.01 -7.37
C ARG A 62 -12.23 1.21 -7.90
N ILE A 63 -11.61 2.38 -7.87
CA ILE A 63 -12.17 3.62 -8.45
C ILE A 63 -12.30 3.48 -9.96
N ALA A 64 -11.21 3.14 -10.65
CA ALA A 64 -11.18 3.01 -12.10
C ALA A 64 -12.15 1.95 -12.63
N GLU A 65 -12.32 0.83 -11.92
CA GLU A 65 -13.31 -0.21 -12.27
C GLU A 65 -14.76 0.29 -12.19
N GLU A 66 -15.06 1.29 -11.35
CA GLU A 66 -16.38 1.91 -11.30
C GLU A 66 -16.59 2.89 -12.47
N GLU A 67 -15.53 3.60 -12.89
CA GLU A 67 -15.56 4.50 -14.07
C GLU A 67 -15.80 3.75 -15.38
N LEU A 68 -15.28 2.51 -15.48
CA LEU A 68 -15.37 1.67 -16.69
C LEU A 68 -16.75 1.02 -16.89
N LYS A 69 -17.65 1.09 -15.90
CA LYS A 69 -19.00 0.50 -15.98
C LYS A 69 -20.06 1.44 -16.58
N GLY A 70 -19.77 2.73 -16.74
CA GLY A 70 -20.73 3.74 -17.20
C GLY A 70 -20.58 4.13 -18.67
N GLU A 71 -21.68 4.52 -19.31
CA GLU A 71 -21.72 5.08 -20.68
C GLU A 71 -21.02 6.46 -20.76
N SER A 72 -21.07 7.23 -19.68
CA SER A 72 -20.38 8.54 -19.50
C SER A 72 -19.23 8.40 -18.51
N ARG A 73 -18.03 8.10 -19.03
CA ARG A 73 -16.80 7.84 -18.25
C ARG A 73 -16.45 8.93 -17.23
N ALA A 74 -16.79 10.19 -17.53
CA ALA A 74 -16.40 11.34 -16.70
C ALA A 74 -17.34 11.55 -15.50
N GLU A 75 -18.65 11.33 -15.66
CA GLU A 75 -19.62 11.63 -14.59
C GLU A 75 -19.59 10.57 -13.47
N TYR A 76 -19.52 9.29 -13.83
CA TYR A 76 -19.49 8.19 -12.85
C TYR A 76 -18.22 8.19 -11.99
N GLY A 77 -17.08 8.55 -12.58
CA GLY A 77 -15.82 8.68 -11.84
C GLY A 77 -15.83 9.83 -10.84
N LEU A 78 -16.35 10.98 -11.25
CA LEU A 78 -16.48 12.13 -10.36
C LEU A 78 -17.42 11.85 -9.19
N GLU A 79 -18.54 11.15 -9.43
CA GLU A 79 -19.46 10.80 -8.35
C GLU A 79 -18.88 9.77 -7.38
N THR A 80 -18.17 8.76 -7.90
CA THR A 80 -17.49 7.75 -7.08
C THR A 80 -16.43 8.38 -6.19
N ILE A 81 -15.58 9.24 -6.75
CA ILE A 81 -14.56 9.98 -6.00
C ILE A 81 -15.20 10.90 -4.94
N LYS A 82 -16.33 11.55 -5.26
CA LYS A 82 -17.05 12.39 -4.30
C LYS A 82 -17.58 11.57 -3.12
N LYS A 83 -18.23 10.43 -3.37
CA LYS A 83 -18.76 9.52 -2.34
C LYS A 83 -17.64 8.99 -1.45
N LEU A 84 -16.58 8.45 -2.06
CA LEU A 84 -15.41 7.94 -1.34
C LEU A 84 -14.73 9.03 -0.52
N SER A 85 -14.57 10.23 -1.08
CA SER A 85 -13.89 11.30 -0.36
C SER A 85 -14.63 11.69 0.92
N SER A 86 -15.96 11.85 0.84
CA SER A 86 -16.79 12.13 2.02
C SER A 86 -16.70 11.00 3.05
N GLY A 87 -16.94 9.76 2.64
CA GLY A 87 -17.00 8.61 3.55
C GLY A 87 -15.65 8.31 4.20
N LEU A 88 -14.57 8.27 3.42
CA LEU A 88 -13.24 7.97 3.95
C LEU A 88 -12.69 9.11 4.81
N THR A 89 -12.97 10.37 4.47
CA THR A 89 -12.56 11.50 5.32
C THR A 89 -13.31 11.49 6.66
N GLN A 90 -14.58 11.09 6.67
CA GLN A 90 -15.35 10.94 7.90
C GLN A 90 -14.83 9.81 8.79
N LEU A 91 -14.46 8.68 8.19
CA LEU A 91 -14.00 7.49 8.93
C LEU A 91 -12.54 7.58 9.38
N TYR A 92 -11.67 8.12 8.53
CA TYR A 92 -10.21 8.03 8.69
C TYR A 92 -9.51 9.40 8.77
N GLY A 93 -10.25 10.50 8.59
CA GLY A 93 -9.72 11.85 8.67
C GLY A 93 -8.97 12.29 7.41
N LYS A 94 -7.89 13.07 7.59
CA LYS A 94 -7.15 13.70 6.49
C LYS A 94 -6.47 12.66 5.59
N GLY A 95 -6.31 13.00 4.31
CA GLY A 95 -5.62 12.16 3.32
C GLY A 95 -6.53 11.45 2.32
N PHE A 96 -7.86 11.55 2.48
CA PHE A 96 -8.85 10.96 1.55
C PHE A 96 -9.67 12.03 0.80
N GLY A 97 -9.04 13.16 0.49
CA GLY A 97 -9.64 14.21 -0.32
C GLY A 97 -9.84 13.77 -1.78
N ARG A 98 -10.75 14.44 -2.50
CA ARG A 98 -11.05 14.16 -3.92
C ARG A 98 -9.79 14.13 -4.80
N GLN A 99 -8.88 15.09 -4.61
CA GLN A 99 -7.62 15.17 -5.36
C GLN A 99 -6.73 13.95 -5.13
N GLU A 100 -6.67 13.45 -3.89
CA GLU A 100 -5.81 12.32 -3.55
C GLU A 100 -6.35 11.03 -4.18
N LEU A 101 -7.67 10.81 -4.08
CA LEU A 101 -8.34 9.67 -4.72
C LEU A 101 -8.23 9.72 -6.26
N TYR A 102 -8.32 10.91 -6.86
CA TYR A 102 -8.11 11.08 -8.30
C TYR A 102 -6.69 10.70 -8.73
N LYS A 103 -5.66 11.11 -7.97
CA LYS A 103 -4.28 10.70 -8.23
C LYS A 103 -4.11 9.18 -8.18
N LEU A 104 -4.78 8.50 -7.23
CA LEU A 104 -4.73 7.04 -7.14
C LEU A 104 -5.33 6.38 -8.39
N ALA A 105 -6.51 6.83 -8.83
CA ALA A 105 -7.16 6.33 -10.05
C ALA A 105 -6.31 6.58 -11.30
N SER A 106 -5.77 7.79 -11.44
CA SER A 106 -4.89 8.17 -12.56
C SER A 106 -3.58 7.36 -12.59
N SER A 107 -2.97 7.13 -11.43
CA SER A 107 -1.76 6.30 -11.31
C SER A 107 -2.01 4.87 -11.76
N TRP A 108 -3.18 4.31 -11.44
CA TRP A 108 -3.57 2.98 -11.93
C TRP A 108 -3.77 2.96 -13.45
N LEU A 109 -4.50 3.93 -14.00
CA LEU A 109 -4.75 4.03 -15.44
C LEU A 109 -3.46 4.19 -16.26
N SER A 110 -2.48 4.93 -15.74
CA SER A 110 -1.17 5.13 -16.37
C SER A 110 -0.27 3.89 -16.33
N ARG A 111 -0.56 2.92 -15.45
CA ARG A 111 0.28 1.73 -15.21
C ARG A 111 -0.36 0.44 -15.73
N ARG A 112 -1.52 0.53 -16.39
CA ARG A 112 -2.19 -0.64 -16.97
C ARG A 112 -1.73 -0.95 -18.39
#